data_AF-A0A091HJC1-F1
#
_entry.id   AF-A0A091HJC1-F1
#
_cell.length_a   1.000
_cell.length_b   1.000
_cell.length_c   1.000
_cell.angle_alpha   90.00
_cell.angle_beta   90.00
_cell.angle_gamma   90.00
#
_symmetry.space_group_name_H-M   'P 1'
#
loop_
_entity.id
_entity.type
_entity.pdbx_description
1 polymer ?
#
loop_
_entity_poly.entity_id
_entity_poly.type
_entity_poly.pdbx_seq_one_letter_code
_entity_poly.pdbx_strand_id
1 'polypeptide(L)'
;AASKCTQTCLEELLSVSDLECSLCIRMFFEPVTTPCGHTFCRECLERCLDHRPSCPLCKQSLREYLKAGSYSPTVLLQDIMLATFPAQLAERRELHQDEMAELSNLTKNIPIFVCTMSFPGIACPLHVFEPRYRLMIRRCQETGTRRFGMCVYENGKSFADYGCMLEIRQVEMLADGRSLVDTIGRRRFRVLSRGHRDGYNTADIEYLEDKKVAGEELQELQCLHESTYRLAQRFCEHGDLASRHTLMQHGPLPEKEEDIQALADGPTWCWWLISILPLDPSYQLNLFSSTSLRARLTQLQRILSSLLQQPP
;
A
#
# COMPACT_ATOMS: atom_id res chain seq x y z
N ALA A 1 -43.94 19.10 39.78
CA ALA A 1 -42.66 19.83 39.80
C ALA A 1 -41.58 18.89 40.31
N ALA A 2 -40.93 18.18 39.41
CA ALA A 2 -39.74 17.37 39.70
C ALA A 2 -38.92 17.33 38.40
N SER A 3 -38.32 18.46 38.06
CA SER A 3 -37.42 18.60 36.92
C SER A 3 -36.20 19.40 37.34
N LYS A 4 -35.01 18.93 36.95
CA LYS A 4 -33.68 19.54 37.09
C LYS A 4 -32.98 19.32 38.44
N CYS A 5 -32.31 18.18 38.64
CA CYS A 5 -31.27 18.07 39.68
C CYS A 5 -30.23 16.96 39.46
N THR A 6 -29.76 16.71 38.23
CA THR A 6 -28.61 15.80 38.01
C THR A 6 -27.68 16.19 36.88
N GLN A 7 -28.02 17.18 36.05
CA GLN A 7 -27.22 17.52 34.86
C GLN A 7 -26.13 18.57 35.10
N THR A 8 -26.13 19.23 36.28
CA THR A 8 -25.27 20.38 36.59
C THR A 8 -24.00 20.08 37.39
N CYS A 9 -23.47 18.85 37.42
CA CYS A 9 -22.32 18.52 38.29
C CYS A 9 -21.02 18.15 37.54
N LEU A 10 -21.12 17.59 36.32
CA LEU A 10 -19.93 17.09 35.61
C LEU A 10 -19.15 18.20 34.88
N GLU A 11 -19.83 19.20 34.33
CA GLU A 11 -19.19 20.32 33.62
C GLU A 11 -18.39 21.24 34.57
N GLU A 12 -18.75 21.30 35.85
CA GLU A 12 -18.04 22.13 36.85
C GLU A 12 -16.81 21.42 37.45
N LEU A 13 -16.72 20.09 37.32
CA LEU A 13 -15.66 19.27 37.90
C LEU A 13 -14.60 18.80 36.88
N LEU A 14 -14.93 18.86 35.60
CA LEU A 14 -14.04 18.44 34.52
C LEU A 14 -13.63 19.64 33.67
N SER A 15 -12.37 19.63 33.27
CA SER A 15 -11.82 20.51 32.25
C SER A 15 -11.52 19.70 30.98
N VAL A 16 -11.35 20.39 29.85
CA VAL A 16 -10.92 19.74 28.60
C VAL A 16 -9.59 19.01 28.77
N SER A 17 -8.67 19.56 29.57
CA SER A 17 -7.36 18.97 29.86
C SER A 17 -7.43 17.62 30.58
N ASP A 18 -8.52 17.32 31.31
CA ASP A 18 -8.70 16.01 31.95
C ASP A 18 -9.02 14.91 30.95
N LEU A 19 -9.38 15.28 29.71
CA LEU A 19 -9.77 14.39 28.62
C LEU A 19 -8.79 14.47 27.44
N GLU A 20 -7.54 14.83 27.73
CA GLU A 20 -6.46 14.88 26.74
C GLU A 20 -5.62 13.61 26.69
N CYS A 21 -5.25 13.21 25.48
CA CYS A 21 -4.31 12.13 25.28
C CYS A 21 -2.89 12.61 25.53
N SER A 22 -2.17 11.93 26.42
CA SER A 22 -0.77 12.23 26.74
C SER A 22 0.23 12.02 25.58
N LEU A 23 -0.22 11.50 24.44
CA LEU A 23 0.62 11.23 23.26
C LEU A 23 0.48 12.31 22.19
N CYS A 24 -0.75 12.73 21.88
CA CYS A 24 -0.99 13.78 20.88
C CYS A 24 -1.32 15.15 21.49
N ILE A 25 -1.53 15.23 22.81
CA ILE A 25 -1.84 16.46 23.55
C ILE A 25 -3.06 17.16 22.95
N ARG A 26 -4.06 16.36 22.59
CA ARG A 26 -5.38 16.78 22.08
C ARG A 26 -6.43 16.02 22.86
N MET A 27 -7.67 16.51 22.86
CA MET A 27 -8.82 15.75 23.33
C MET A 27 -8.81 14.33 22.73
N PHE A 28 -9.14 13.32 23.54
CA PHE A 28 -9.19 11.94 23.09
C PHE A 28 -10.03 11.77 21.82
N PHE A 29 -9.62 10.85 20.97
CA PHE A 29 -10.40 10.40 19.83
C PHE A 29 -10.39 8.88 19.84
N GLU A 30 -11.58 8.29 19.91
CA GLU A 30 -11.76 6.85 20.18
C GLU A 30 -10.87 6.39 21.36
N PRO A 31 -11.10 6.92 22.58
CA PRO A 31 -10.24 6.63 23.74
C PRO A 31 -10.21 5.13 24.02
N VAL A 32 -9.03 4.57 24.26
CA VAL A 32 -8.84 3.16 24.65
C VAL A 32 -8.07 3.10 25.96
N THR A 33 -8.66 2.44 26.96
CA THR A 33 -8.03 2.21 28.25
C THR A 33 -7.30 0.87 28.26
N THR A 34 -6.00 0.92 28.45
CA THR A 34 -5.13 -0.24 28.56
C THR A 34 -5.40 -1.04 29.85
N PRO A 35 -5.03 -2.34 29.93
CA PRO A 35 -5.17 -3.13 31.16
C PRO A 35 -4.46 -2.57 32.40
N CYS A 36 -3.49 -1.66 32.22
CA CYS A 36 -2.82 -0.96 33.33
C CYS A 36 -3.53 0.34 33.74
N GLY A 37 -4.72 0.63 33.20
CA GLY A 37 -5.56 1.76 33.57
C GLY A 37 -5.28 3.08 32.83
N HIS A 38 -4.25 3.15 31.99
CA HIS A 38 -3.93 4.36 31.22
C HIS A 38 -4.74 4.43 29.93
N THR A 39 -5.19 5.64 29.56
CA THR A 39 -6.02 5.89 28.38
C THR A 39 -5.29 6.71 27.32
N PHE A 40 -5.49 6.35 26.06
CA PHE A 40 -4.91 7.02 24.89
C PHE A 40 -5.95 7.09 23.76
N CYS A 41 -5.76 7.92 22.73
CA CYS A 41 -6.46 7.71 21.46
C CYS A 41 -6.09 6.34 20.90
N ARG A 42 -7.04 5.63 20.27
CA ARG A 42 -6.80 4.30 19.66
C ARG A 42 -5.54 4.30 18.78
N GLU A 43 -5.51 5.20 17.79
CA GLU A 43 -4.39 5.33 16.84
C GLU A 43 -3.05 5.66 17.51
N CYS A 44 -3.08 6.48 18.58
CA CYS A 44 -1.85 6.85 19.29
C CYS A 44 -1.26 5.64 20.03
N LEU A 45 -2.10 4.86 20.71
CA LEU A 45 -1.66 3.64 21.37
C LEU A 45 -1.13 2.63 20.36
N GLU A 46 -1.89 2.40 19.29
CA GLU A 46 -1.52 1.50 18.21
C GLU A 46 -0.15 1.82 17.60
N ARG A 47 0.09 3.11 17.31
CA ARG A 47 1.39 3.58 16.82
C ARG A 47 2.52 3.31 17.80
N CYS A 48 2.29 3.47 19.12
CA CYS A 48 3.30 3.10 20.11
C CYS A 48 3.57 1.60 20.15
N LEU A 49 2.52 0.78 20.03
CA LEU A 49 2.61 -0.68 20.06
C LEU A 49 3.32 -1.25 18.83
N ASP A 50 3.33 -0.53 17.70
CA ASP A 50 4.15 -0.89 16.53
C ASP A 50 5.64 -0.90 16.82
N HIS A 51 6.11 -0.08 17.75
CA HIS A 51 7.53 0.01 18.12
C HIS A 51 7.87 -0.82 19.36
N ARG A 52 7.02 -0.77 20.40
CA ARG A 52 7.28 -1.47 21.66
C ARG A 52 5.96 -1.88 22.31
N PRO A 53 5.76 -3.17 22.64
CA PRO A 53 4.53 -3.68 23.25
C PRO A 53 4.48 -3.38 24.77
N SER A 54 4.56 -2.11 25.14
CA SER A 54 4.50 -1.63 26.52
C SER A 54 3.73 -0.33 26.61
N CYS A 55 3.03 -0.10 27.73
CA CYS A 55 2.32 1.14 27.98
C CYS A 55 3.29 2.35 27.88
N PRO A 56 2.94 3.38 27.10
CA PRO A 56 3.79 4.57 26.96
C PRO A 56 4.05 5.31 28.28
N LEU A 57 3.11 5.25 29.23
CA LEU A 57 3.20 5.94 30.52
C LEU A 57 3.93 5.11 31.58
N CYS A 58 3.39 3.96 31.99
CA CYS A 58 3.97 3.17 33.10
C CYS A 58 4.94 2.06 32.68
N LYS A 59 5.17 1.86 31.38
CA LYS A 59 6.04 0.81 30.80
C LYS A 59 5.63 -0.64 31.08
N GLN A 60 4.48 -0.87 31.71
CA GLN A 60 3.90 -2.22 31.87
C GLN A 60 3.74 -2.92 30.52
N SER A 61 4.04 -4.21 30.47
CA SER A 61 3.91 -5.03 29.25
C SER A 61 2.46 -5.06 28.76
N LEU A 62 2.29 -4.84 27.45
CA LEU A 62 1.01 -4.92 26.75
C LEU A 62 1.02 -6.03 25.68
N ARG A 63 1.92 -7.04 25.80
CA ARG A 63 2.06 -8.11 24.80
C ARG A 63 0.78 -8.92 24.59
N GLU A 64 0.12 -9.36 25.67
CA GLU A 64 -1.15 -10.10 25.55
C GLU A 64 -2.26 -9.22 24.98
N TYR A 65 -2.22 -7.92 25.28
CA TYR A 65 -3.17 -6.96 24.74
C TYR A 65 -2.96 -6.74 23.23
N LEU A 66 -1.71 -6.62 22.77
CA LEU A 66 -1.34 -6.58 21.36
C LEU A 66 -1.77 -7.86 20.63
N LYS A 67 -1.53 -9.02 21.23
CA LYS A 67 -1.90 -10.33 20.69
C LYS A 67 -3.41 -10.48 20.51
N ALA A 68 -4.22 -9.90 21.41
CA ALA A 68 -5.67 -9.88 21.28
C ALA A 68 -6.16 -9.04 20.09
N GLY A 69 -5.38 -8.03 19.68
CA GLY A 69 -5.65 -7.24 18.47
C GLY A 69 -6.93 -6.40 18.51
N SER A 70 -7.59 -6.28 19.65
CA SER A 70 -8.86 -5.55 19.82
C SER A 70 -8.67 -4.38 20.79
N TYR A 71 -8.61 -3.17 20.22
CA TYR A 71 -8.51 -1.90 20.95
C TYR A 71 -9.87 -1.21 20.97
N SER A 72 -10.81 -1.82 21.67
CA SER A 72 -12.18 -1.31 21.76
C SER A 72 -12.22 0.01 22.53
N PRO A 73 -12.98 1.01 22.05
CA PRO A 73 -13.07 2.26 22.77
C PRO A 73 -13.73 2.14 24.15
N THR A 74 -13.24 2.93 25.10
CA THR A 74 -13.79 3.06 26.46
C THR A 74 -15.09 3.87 26.40
N VAL A 75 -16.22 3.17 26.29
CA VAL A 75 -17.57 3.74 26.12
C VAL A 75 -17.88 4.84 27.15
N LEU A 76 -17.57 4.61 28.43
CA LEU A 76 -17.81 5.61 29.47
C LEU A 76 -17.12 6.95 29.20
N LEU A 77 -15.88 6.93 28.69
CA LEU A 77 -15.17 8.17 28.36
C LEU A 77 -15.77 8.85 27.13
N GLN A 78 -16.24 8.08 26.14
CA GLN A 78 -16.96 8.65 25.01
C GLN A 78 -18.25 9.35 25.45
N ASP A 79 -19.01 8.72 26.34
CA ASP A 79 -20.26 9.27 26.86
C ASP A 79 -20.02 10.54 27.67
N ILE A 80 -18.98 10.55 28.53
CA ILE A 80 -18.56 11.73 29.28
C ILE A 80 -18.19 12.86 28.32
N MET A 81 -17.29 12.60 27.36
CA MET A 81 -16.84 13.62 26.40
C MET A 81 -18.01 14.19 25.58
N LEU A 82 -18.94 13.35 25.15
CA LEU A 82 -20.12 13.78 24.40
C LEU A 82 -21.08 14.61 25.26
N ALA A 83 -21.25 14.24 26.53
CA ALA A 83 -22.14 14.92 27.45
C ALA A 83 -21.58 16.27 27.92
N THR A 84 -20.27 16.38 28.16
CA THR A 84 -19.65 17.57 28.76
C THR A 84 -19.00 18.51 27.75
N PHE A 85 -18.45 18.00 26.65
CA PHE A 85 -17.69 18.81 25.68
C PHE A 85 -18.02 18.46 24.21
N PRO A 86 -19.31 18.53 23.80
CA PRO A 86 -19.73 18.12 22.47
C PRO A 86 -19.11 18.94 21.34
N ALA A 87 -18.86 20.24 21.54
CA ALA A 87 -18.28 21.11 20.53
C ALA A 87 -16.80 20.76 20.25
N GLN A 88 -16.02 20.53 21.31
CA GLN A 88 -14.61 20.14 21.22
C GLN A 88 -14.45 18.74 20.62
N LEU A 89 -15.36 17.82 20.94
CA LEU A 89 -15.39 16.50 20.32
C LEU A 89 -15.75 16.58 18.82
N ALA A 90 -16.66 17.47 18.43
CA ALA A 90 -16.99 17.71 17.03
C ALA A 90 -15.81 18.29 16.25
N GLU A 91 -15.12 19.30 16.79
CA GLU A 91 -13.88 19.85 16.21
C GLU A 91 -12.81 18.75 16.08
N ARG A 92 -12.64 17.91 17.11
CA ARG A 92 -11.69 16.80 17.07
C ARG A 92 -12.02 15.77 15.99
N ARG A 93 -13.31 15.53 15.71
CA ARG A 93 -13.79 14.67 14.62
C ARG A 93 -13.52 15.28 13.24
N GLU A 94 -13.79 16.56 13.07
CA GLU A 94 -13.53 17.31 11.83
C GLU A 94 -12.04 17.28 11.48
N LEU A 95 -11.16 17.60 12.44
CA LEU A 95 -9.70 17.52 12.26
C LEU A 95 -9.24 16.12 11.81
N HIS A 96 -9.81 15.06 12.37
CA HIS A 96 -9.48 13.69 11.95
C HIS A 96 -9.98 13.40 10.53
N GLN A 97 -11.18 13.86 10.17
CA GLN A 97 -11.74 13.69 8.83
C GLN A 97 -10.88 14.40 7.77
N ASP A 98 -10.42 15.61 8.06
CA ASP A 98 -9.53 16.36 7.18
C ASP A 98 -8.17 15.66 7.02
N GLU A 99 -7.59 15.16 8.11
CA GLU A 99 -6.35 14.36 8.09
C GLU A 99 -6.53 13.07 7.24
N MET A 100 -7.67 12.39 7.36
CA MET A 100 -7.99 11.19 6.56
C MET A 100 -8.24 11.52 5.08
N ALA A 101 -8.91 12.63 4.79
CA ALA A 101 -9.16 13.09 3.44
C ALA A 101 -7.84 13.41 2.71
N GLU A 102 -6.91 14.09 3.38
CA GLU A 102 -5.57 14.37 2.86
C GLU A 102 -4.81 13.07 2.52
N LEU A 103 -4.82 12.09 3.43
CA LEU A 103 -4.16 10.80 3.26
C LEU A 103 -4.81 9.90 2.20
N SER A 104 -6.06 10.17 1.83
CA SER A 104 -6.79 9.40 0.81
C SER A 104 -6.42 9.76 -0.64
N ASN A 105 -5.63 10.81 -0.84
CA ASN A 105 -5.24 11.25 -2.18
C ASN A 105 -4.34 10.20 -2.87
N LEU A 106 -4.67 9.85 -4.12
CA LEU A 106 -3.97 8.82 -4.90
C LEU A 106 -2.94 9.38 -5.90
N THR A 107 -2.61 10.66 -5.80
CA THR A 107 -1.64 11.35 -6.66
C THR A 107 -0.71 12.30 -5.91
N LYS A 108 -1.11 12.76 -4.73
CA LYS A 108 -0.36 13.67 -3.87
C LYS A 108 -0.01 13.00 -2.57
N ASN A 109 1.24 13.14 -2.13
CA ASN A 109 1.76 12.54 -0.90
C ASN A 109 1.41 11.05 -0.73
N ILE A 110 1.33 10.29 -1.82
CA ILE A 110 1.00 8.86 -1.74
C ILE A 110 2.06 8.14 -0.91
N PRO A 111 1.70 7.18 -0.06
CA PRO A 111 2.68 6.38 0.67
C PRO A 111 3.49 5.51 -0.29
N ILE A 112 4.82 5.49 -0.11
CA ILE A 112 5.75 4.69 -0.91
C ILE A 112 6.42 3.62 -0.04
N PHE A 113 6.18 2.36 -0.40
CA PHE A 113 6.94 1.20 0.08
C PHE A 113 8.15 0.98 -0.82
N VAL A 114 9.35 0.95 -0.23
CA VAL A 114 10.59 0.75 -1.00
C VAL A 114 11.09 -0.68 -0.80
N CYS A 115 11.02 -1.51 -1.84
CA CYS A 115 11.44 -2.91 -1.75
C CYS A 115 11.85 -3.51 -3.09
N THR A 116 10.88 -3.97 -3.89
CA THR A 116 11.13 -4.74 -5.12
C THR A 116 10.31 -4.19 -6.29
N MET A 117 10.64 -4.65 -7.51
CA MET A 117 9.82 -4.39 -8.68
C MET A 117 8.44 -5.04 -8.50
N SER A 118 7.41 -4.31 -8.88
CA SER A 118 6.05 -4.82 -8.93
C SER A 118 5.40 -4.32 -10.21
N PHE A 119 4.43 -5.07 -10.73
CA PHE A 119 3.94 -4.88 -12.08
C PHE A 119 2.41 -4.89 -12.15
N PRO A 120 1.80 -4.14 -13.09
CA PRO A 120 0.35 -4.17 -13.30
C PRO A 120 -0.18 -5.59 -13.50
N GLY A 121 -1.26 -5.93 -12.79
CA GLY A 121 -1.92 -7.24 -12.85
C GLY A 121 -1.23 -8.36 -12.09
N ILE A 122 -0.02 -8.14 -11.56
CA ILE A 122 0.77 -9.19 -10.89
C ILE A 122 0.61 -9.10 -9.37
N ALA A 123 0.39 -10.25 -8.74
CA ALA A 123 0.32 -10.37 -7.29
C ALA A 123 1.70 -10.10 -6.65
N CYS A 124 1.71 -9.37 -5.53
CA CYS A 124 2.90 -9.03 -4.78
C CYS A 124 2.62 -9.19 -3.28
N PRO A 125 2.73 -10.41 -2.73
CA PRO A 125 2.57 -10.63 -1.29
C PRO A 125 3.75 -10.02 -0.53
N LEU A 126 3.45 -9.35 0.58
CA LEU A 126 4.45 -8.65 1.39
C LEU A 126 4.37 -9.08 2.85
N HIS A 127 5.52 -9.32 3.46
CA HIS A 127 5.62 -9.45 4.92
C HIS A 127 6.05 -8.10 5.50
N VAL A 128 5.10 -7.41 6.15
CA VAL A 128 5.30 -6.08 6.71
C VAL A 128 5.62 -6.18 8.19
N PHE A 129 6.88 -5.97 8.53
CA PHE A 129 7.37 -6.03 9.90
C PHE A 129 7.89 -4.70 10.44
N GLU A 130 8.36 -3.79 9.58
CA GLU A 130 8.88 -2.50 10.03
C GLU A 130 7.75 -1.59 10.58
N PRO A 131 7.92 -0.97 11.75
CA PRO A 131 6.88 -0.15 12.40
C PRO A 131 6.28 0.93 11.50
N ARG A 132 7.12 1.62 10.71
CA ARG A 132 6.68 2.67 9.78
C ARG A 132 5.72 2.16 8.70
N TYR A 133 5.94 0.94 8.21
CA TYR A 133 5.10 0.36 7.17
C TYR A 133 3.85 -0.29 7.76
N ARG A 134 3.89 -0.74 9.02
CA ARG A 134 2.67 -1.16 9.75
C ARG A 134 1.68 0.00 9.87
N LEU A 135 2.17 1.19 10.25
CA LEU A 135 1.37 2.42 10.22
C LEU A 135 0.86 2.76 8.81
N MET A 136 1.73 2.66 7.80
CA MET A 136 1.38 2.93 6.40
C MET A 136 0.20 2.06 5.94
N ILE A 137 0.26 0.74 6.18
CA ILE A 137 -0.79 -0.21 5.79
C ILE A 137 -2.10 0.06 6.55
N ARG A 138 -2.02 0.34 7.85
CA ARG A 138 -3.19 0.72 8.66
C ARG A 138 -3.92 1.92 8.09
N ARG A 139 -3.18 2.99 7.75
CA ARG A 139 -3.74 4.20 7.11
C ARG A 139 -4.35 3.93 5.73
N CYS A 140 -3.74 3.04 4.94
CA CYS A 140 -4.31 2.64 3.65
C CYS A 140 -5.67 1.94 3.84
N GLN A 141 -5.85 1.19 4.94
CA GLN A 141 -7.14 0.57 5.27
C GLN A 141 -8.14 1.59 5.82
N GLU A 142 -7.74 2.42 6.78
CA GLU A 142 -8.58 3.42 7.46
C GLU A 142 -9.13 4.47 6.48
N THR A 143 -8.29 4.97 5.57
CA THR A 143 -8.71 5.90 4.50
C THR A 143 -9.62 5.24 3.46
N GLY A 144 -9.73 3.91 3.46
CA GLY A 144 -10.49 3.14 2.47
C GLY A 144 -9.83 3.03 1.10
N THR A 145 -8.75 3.76 0.84
CA THR A 145 -8.01 3.72 -0.44
C THR A 145 -7.48 2.35 -0.77
N ARG A 146 -7.03 1.61 0.26
CA ARG A 146 -6.36 0.31 0.18
C ARG A 146 -5.22 0.32 -0.85
N ARG A 147 -4.51 1.44 -0.98
CA ARG A 147 -3.52 1.65 -2.04
C ARG A 147 -2.27 2.34 -1.54
N PHE A 148 -1.13 1.91 -2.07
CA PHE A 148 0.17 2.55 -1.85
C PHE A 148 1.08 2.31 -3.06
N GLY A 149 2.06 3.18 -3.27
CA GLY A 149 3.06 3.01 -4.32
C GLY A 149 4.19 2.09 -3.88
N MET A 150 4.66 1.25 -4.79
CA MET A 150 5.86 0.44 -4.61
C MET A 150 6.94 0.91 -5.59
N CYS A 151 8.12 1.20 -5.06
CA CYS A 151 9.30 1.57 -5.83
C CYS A 151 10.49 0.72 -5.41
N VAL A 152 11.44 0.53 -6.33
CA VAL A 152 12.76 -0.04 -5.98
C VAL A 152 13.66 1.03 -5.37
N TYR A 153 14.59 0.58 -4.53
CA TYR A 153 15.67 1.44 -4.08
C TYR A 153 16.58 1.82 -5.25
N GLU A 154 17.03 3.07 -5.30
CA GLU A 154 17.95 3.57 -6.31
C GLU A 154 19.09 4.32 -5.61
N ASN A 155 20.33 3.93 -5.89
CA ASN A 155 21.48 4.55 -5.22
C ASN A 155 21.57 6.04 -5.54
N GLY A 156 21.77 6.87 -4.51
CA GLY A 156 21.77 8.33 -4.64
C GLY A 156 20.38 8.99 -4.61
N LYS A 157 19.30 8.21 -4.53
CA LYS A 157 17.93 8.69 -4.24
C LYS A 157 17.31 7.88 -3.10
N SER A 158 16.17 8.32 -2.57
CA SER A 158 15.41 7.52 -1.60
C SER A 158 14.75 6.30 -2.26
N PHE A 159 14.31 6.43 -3.51
CA PHE A 159 13.70 5.40 -4.36
C PHE A 159 13.67 5.87 -5.82
N ALA A 160 13.51 4.92 -6.75
CA ALA A 160 13.51 5.15 -8.20
C ALA A 160 12.44 6.14 -8.69
N ASP A 161 12.61 6.67 -9.91
CA ASP A 161 11.68 7.64 -10.52
C ASP A 161 10.36 7.02 -10.99
N TYR A 162 10.24 5.70 -11.02
CA TYR A 162 9.05 4.98 -11.45
C TYR A 162 8.65 3.92 -10.44
N GLY A 163 7.35 3.65 -10.35
CA GLY A 163 6.80 2.64 -9.45
C GLY A 163 5.44 2.13 -9.90
N CYS A 164 4.93 1.14 -9.19
CA CYS A 164 3.61 0.57 -9.42
C CYS A 164 2.70 0.86 -8.22
N MET A 165 1.49 1.33 -8.50
CA MET A 165 0.45 1.45 -7.50
C MET A 165 -0.07 0.06 -7.15
N LEU A 166 0.06 -0.35 -5.89
CA LEU A 166 -0.44 -1.63 -5.39
C LEU A 166 -1.79 -1.42 -4.70
N GLU A 167 -2.70 -2.37 -4.89
CA GLU A 167 -3.95 -2.46 -4.14
C GLU A 167 -3.88 -3.61 -3.14
N ILE A 168 -4.18 -3.31 -1.88
CA ILE A 168 -4.30 -4.28 -0.80
C ILE A 168 -5.60 -5.07 -0.99
N ARG A 169 -5.48 -6.38 -1.15
CA ARG A 169 -6.61 -7.32 -1.23
C ARG A 169 -6.99 -7.85 0.14
N GLN A 170 -5.99 -8.26 0.91
CA GLN A 170 -6.15 -8.86 2.22
C GLN A 170 -4.98 -8.52 3.11
N VAL A 171 -5.24 -8.42 4.42
CA VAL A 171 -4.21 -8.28 5.44
C VAL A 171 -4.48 -9.29 6.54
N GLU A 172 -3.47 -10.10 6.82
CA GLU A 172 -3.46 -11.04 7.94
C GLU A 172 -2.52 -10.51 9.02
N MET A 173 -3.07 -10.16 10.17
CA MET A 173 -2.31 -9.68 11.32
C MET A 173 -1.73 -10.87 12.12
N LEU A 174 -0.43 -10.81 12.40
CA LEU A 174 0.28 -11.77 13.23
C LEU A 174 0.23 -11.35 14.71
N ALA A 175 0.45 -12.30 15.62
CA ALA A 175 0.36 -12.09 17.06
C ALA A 175 1.33 -11.04 17.65
N ASP A 176 2.42 -10.73 16.94
CA ASP A 176 3.39 -9.68 17.29
C ASP A 176 3.13 -8.34 16.56
N GLY A 177 1.96 -8.25 15.90
CA GLY A 177 1.49 -7.11 15.13
C GLY A 177 2.14 -6.94 13.75
N ARG A 178 3.05 -7.84 13.35
CA ARG A 178 3.47 -7.91 11.94
C ARG A 178 2.28 -8.31 11.07
N SER A 179 2.36 -8.11 9.76
CA SER A 179 1.30 -8.52 8.86
C SER A 179 1.81 -9.19 7.60
N LEU A 180 1.04 -10.14 7.09
CA LEU A 180 1.10 -10.59 5.70
C LEU A 180 0.07 -9.78 4.92
N VAL A 181 0.51 -9.10 3.87
CA VAL A 181 -0.29 -8.18 3.07
C VAL A 181 -0.31 -8.70 1.64
N ASP A 182 -1.46 -9.18 1.21
CA ASP A 182 -1.67 -9.59 -0.17
C ASP A 182 -2.01 -8.38 -1.01
N THR A 183 -1.22 -8.14 -2.06
CA THR A 183 -1.44 -7.02 -2.96
C THR A 183 -1.42 -7.43 -4.42
N ILE A 184 -2.02 -6.60 -5.27
CA ILE A 184 -1.93 -6.72 -6.73
C ILE A 184 -1.52 -5.38 -7.33
N GLY A 185 -0.59 -5.40 -8.30
CA GLY A 185 -0.23 -4.20 -9.04
C GLY A 185 -1.36 -3.71 -9.92
N ARG A 186 -1.55 -2.38 -9.98
CA ARG A 186 -2.65 -1.75 -10.71
C ARG A 186 -2.18 -0.90 -11.86
N ARG A 187 -1.43 0.17 -11.57
CA ARG A 187 -1.02 1.16 -12.57
C ARG A 187 0.42 1.58 -12.34
N ARG A 188 1.13 1.84 -13.43
CA ARG A 188 2.47 2.43 -13.35
C ARG A 188 2.35 3.93 -13.11
N PHE A 189 3.34 4.48 -12.42
CA PHE A 189 3.45 5.92 -12.20
C PHE A 189 4.89 6.40 -12.30
N ARG A 190 5.03 7.70 -12.58
CA ARG A 190 6.27 8.47 -12.50
C ARG A 190 6.23 9.36 -11.27
N VAL A 191 7.33 9.43 -10.54
CA VAL A 191 7.52 10.29 -9.37
C VAL A 191 7.80 11.71 -9.84
N LEU A 192 6.99 12.66 -9.36
CA LEU A 192 7.14 14.09 -9.59
C LEU A 192 7.95 14.76 -8.49
N SER A 193 7.65 14.41 -7.24
CA SER A 193 8.35 14.90 -6.05
C SER A 193 8.43 13.80 -5.00
N ARG A 194 9.43 13.89 -4.12
CA ARG A 194 9.67 12.93 -3.04
C ARG A 194 9.50 13.65 -1.70
N GLY A 195 8.80 13.00 -0.78
CA GLY A 195 8.53 13.49 0.56
C GLY A 195 8.74 12.40 1.60
N HIS A 196 8.42 12.75 2.83
CA HIS A 196 8.48 11.85 3.98
C HIS A 196 7.37 12.20 4.96
N ARG A 197 6.71 11.19 5.52
CA ARG A 197 5.68 11.36 6.54
C ARG A 197 5.75 10.21 7.53
N ASP A 198 5.82 10.52 8.82
CA ASP A 198 5.73 9.54 9.92
C ASP A 198 6.68 8.32 9.80
N GLY A 199 7.87 8.50 9.22
CA GLY A 199 8.89 7.47 9.09
C GLY A 199 8.92 6.74 7.75
N TYR A 200 7.91 6.87 6.89
CA TYR A 200 7.89 6.29 5.55
C TYR A 200 7.96 7.35 4.45
N ASN A 201 8.36 6.90 3.25
CA ASN A 201 8.51 7.76 2.08
C ASN A 201 7.14 8.13 1.49
N THR A 202 7.00 9.33 0.96
CA THR A 202 5.82 9.75 0.18
C THR A 202 6.22 10.30 -1.18
N ALA A 203 5.27 10.37 -2.11
CA ALA A 203 5.51 10.97 -3.41
C ALA A 203 4.29 11.69 -3.97
N ASP A 204 4.53 12.76 -4.72
CA ASP A 204 3.59 13.19 -5.73
C ASP A 204 3.88 12.44 -7.02
N ILE A 205 2.84 11.98 -7.70
CA ILE A 205 2.98 11.11 -8.87
C ILE A 205 2.11 11.54 -10.05
N GLU A 206 2.51 11.06 -11.22
CA GLU A 206 1.74 11.09 -12.44
C GLU A 206 1.57 9.66 -12.95
N TYR A 207 0.34 9.22 -13.23
CA TYR A 207 0.10 7.90 -13.80
C TYR A 207 0.61 7.84 -15.24
N LEU A 208 1.21 6.70 -15.59
CA LEU A 208 1.62 6.41 -16.96
C LEU A 208 0.44 5.82 -17.75
N GLU A 209 0.46 6.05 -19.06
CA GLU A 209 -0.41 5.42 -20.04
C GLU A 209 0.36 5.17 -21.32
N ASP A 210 0.13 4.01 -21.93
CA ASP A 210 0.73 3.66 -23.20
C ASP A 210 0.14 4.47 -24.35
N LYS A 211 1.04 4.89 -25.25
CA LYS A 211 0.65 5.59 -26.47
C LYS A 211 -0.07 4.63 -27.39
N LYS A 212 -1.34 4.95 -27.69
CA LYS A 212 -2.16 4.18 -28.63
C LYS A 212 -1.78 4.50 -30.08
N VAL A 213 -1.82 3.49 -30.93
CA VAL A 213 -1.59 3.58 -32.39
C VAL A 213 -2.84 3.14 -33.16
N ALA A 214 -2.96 3.57 -34.41
CA ALA A 214 -4.10 3.31 -35.28
C ALA A 214 -3.65 3.01 -36.72
N GLY A 215 -4.55 2.49 -37.55
CA GLY A 215 -4.29 2.22 -38.97
C GLY A 215 -3.26 1.11 -39.19
N GLU A 216 -2.33 1.32 -40.11
CA GLU A 216 -1.27 0.36 -40.47
C GLU A 216 -0.37 0.04 -39.27
N GLU A 217 0.00 1.03 -38.47
CA GLU A 217 0.83 0.83 -37.27
C GLU A 217 0.18 -0.13 -36.25
N LEU A 218 -1.15 -0.10 -36.14
CA LEU A 218 -1.89 -1.02 -35.26
C LEU A 218 -1.85 -2.45 -35.79
N GLN A 219 -1.98 -2.65 -37.10
CA GLN A 219 -1.89 -3.98 -37.72
C GLN A 219 -0.49 -4.58 -37.51
N GLU A 220 0.56 -3.79 -37.74
CA GLU A 220 1.94 -4.20 -37.47
C GLU A 220 2.17 -4.53 -35.99
N LEU A 221 1.60 -3.72 -35.09
CA LEU A 221 1.69 -3.95 -33.65
C LEU A 221 0.98 -5.24 -33.23
N GLN A 222 -0.17 -5.55 -33.83
CA GLN A 222 -0.90 -6.81 -33.61
C GLN A 222 -0.08 -8.01 -34.09
N CYS A 223 0.55 -7.94 -35.26
CA CYS A 223 1.45 -8.99 -35.74
C CYS A 223 2.67 -9.19 -34.82
N LEU A 224 3.27 -8.10 -34.34
CA LEU A 224 4.37 -8.15 -33.37
C LEU A 224 3.92 -8.76 -32.04
N HIS A 225 2.74 -8.37 -31.55
CA HIS A 225 2.15 -8.90 -30.33
C HIS A 225 1.95 -10.43 -30.44
N GLU A 226 1.29 -10.90 -31.49
CA GLU A 226 0.99 -12.31 -31.70
C GLU A 226 2.26 -13.17 -31.88
N SER A 227 3.26 -12.66 -32.61
CA SER A 227 4.54 -13.36 -32.76
C SER A 227 5.33 -13.41 -31.45
N THR A 228 5.32 -12.34 -30.66
CA THR A 228 6.00 -12.29 -29.36
C THR A 228 5.31 -13.18 -28.33
N TYR A 229 3.97 -13.19 -28.29
CA TYR A 229 3.21 -14.07 -27.42
C TYR A 229 3.49 -15.56 -27.71
N ARG A 230 3.56 -15.95 -29.00
CA ARG A 230 3.95 -17.31 -29.39
C ARG A 230 5.36 -17.68 -28.91
N LEU A 231 6.31 -16.74 -28.91
CA LEU A 231 7.64 -16.98 -28.33
C LEU A 231 7.58 -17.13 -26.81
N ALA A 232 6.75 -16.34 -26.12
CA ALA A 232 6.54 -16.47 -24.68
C ALA A 232 5.94 -17.83 -24.33
N GLN A 233 4.96 -18.33 -25.09
CA GLN A 233 4.41 -19.68 -24.93
C GLN A 233 5.48 -20.75 -25.08
N ARG A 234 6.29 -20.68 -26.16
CA ARG A 234 7.39 -21.62 -26.37
C ARG A 234 8.40 -21.60 -25.23
N PHE A 235 8.74 -20.41 -24.72
CA PHE A 235 9.61 -20.24 -23.57
C PHE A 235 9.02 -20.90 -22.31
N CYS A 236 7.72 -20.75 -22.06
CA CYS A 236 7.07 -21.41 -20.91
C CYS A 236 7.02 -22.94 -21.05
N GLU A 237 6.84 -23.46 -22.27
CA GLU A 237 6.79 -24.90 -22.54
C GLU A 237 8.17 -25.58 -22.47
N HIS A 238 9.19 -24.92 -23.02
CA HIS A 238 10.53 -25.47 -23.21
C HIS A 238 11.57 -24.88 -22.25
N GLY A 239 11.14 -24.05 -21.30
CA GLY A 239 12.01 -23.44 -20.31
C GLY A 239 12.72 -24.48 -19.45
N ASP A 240 13.91 -24.11 -19.01
CA ASP A 240 14.73 -24.91 -18.10
C ASP A 240 14.05 -25.15 -16.74
N LEU A 241 14.69 -25.95 -15.88
CA LEU A 241 14.17 -26.29 -14.55
C LEU A 241 13.91 -25.05 -13.67
N ALA A 242 14.73 -23.99 -13.83
CA ALA A 242 14.57 -22.72 -13.12
C ALA A 242 13.32 -21.94 -13.59
N SER A 243 13.07 -21.93 -14.90
CA SER A 243 11.87 -21.35 -15.51
C SER A 243 10.61 -22.06 -15.01
N ARG A 244 10.64 -23.40 -14.88
CA ARG A 244 9.53 -24.20 -14.36
C ARG A 244 9.21 -23.91 -12.89
N HIS A 245 10.22 -23.73 -12.04
CA HIS A 245 10.01 -23.34 -10.65
C HIS A 245 9.37 -21.94 -10.54
N THR A 246 9.80 -21.01 -11.40
CA THR A 246 9.25 -19.65 -11.47
C THR A 246 7.78 -19.66 -11.92
N LEU A 247 7.43 -20.48 -12.92
CA LEU A 247 6.05 -20.73 -13.36
C LEU A 247 5.17 -21.29 -12.22
N MET A 248 5.70 -22.16 -11.36
CA MET A 248 4.95 -22.67 -10.20
C MET A 248 4.62 -21.57 -9.19
N GLN A 249 5.45 -20.53 -9.06
CA GLN A 249 5.24 -19.43 -8.13
C GLN A 249 4.32 -18.34 -8.69
N HIS A 250 4.42 -18.03 -9.99
CA HIS A 250 3.68 -16.95 -10.63
C HIS A 250 2.40 -17.39 -11.38
N GLY A 251 2.14 -18.69 -11.43
CA GLY A 251 1.04 -19.26 -12.20
C GLY A 251 1.35 -19.40 -13.70
N PRO A 252 0.39 -19.88 -14.50
CA PRO A 252 0.56 -20.02 -15.95
C PRO A 252 0.65 -18.65 -16.64
N LEU A 253 1.18 -18.65 -17.87
CA LEU A 253 1.16 -17.48 -18.75
C LEU A 253 -0.29 -16.98 -18.92
N PRO A 254 -0.60 -15.71 -18.60
CA PRO A 254 -1.93 -15.15 -18.77
C PRO A 254 -2.38 -15.17 -20.24
N GLU A 255 -3.69 -15.32 -20.45
CA GLU A 255 -4.27 -15.22 -21.79
C GLU A 255 -4.05 -13.83 -22.39
N LYS A 256 -3.98 -13.77 -23.72
CA LYS A 256 -3.90 -12.51 -24.45
C LYS A 256 -5.21 -11.74 -24.36
N GLU A 257 -5.11 -10.44 -24.16
CA GLU A 257 -6.23 -9.52 -24.29
C GLU A 257 -6.72 -9.47 -25.76
N GLU A 258 -8.04 -9.40 -25.96
CA GLU A 258 -8.64 -9.24 -27.30
C GLU A 258 -8.23 -7.90 -27.93
N ASP A 259 -8.28 -6.83 -27.14
CA ASP A 259 -7.75 -5.52 -27.50
C ASP A 259 -6.45 -5.25 -26.73
N ILE A 260 -5.34 -5.32 -27.47
CA ILE A 260 -3.98 -5.13 -26.94
C ILE A 260 -3.72 -3.71 -26.40
N GLN A 261 -4.62 -2.75 -26.66
CA GLN A 261 -4.54 -1.35 -26.21
C GLN A 261 -5.66 -0.95 -25.25
N ALA A 262 -6.46 -1.92 -24.76
CA ALA A 262 -7.58 -1.65 -23.85
C ALA A 262 -7.11 -1.15 -22.48
N LEU A 263 -6.05 -1.76 -21.94
CA LEU A 263 -5.47 -1.38 -20.65
C LEU A 263 -4.48 -0.23 -20.81
N ALA A 264 -4.50 0.72 -19.88
CA ALA A 264 -3.60 1.87 -19.87
C ALA A 264 -2.11 1.46 -19.82
N ASP A 265 -1.80 0.33 -19.19
CA ASP A 265 -0.44 -0.19 -19.06
C ASP A 265 -0.09 -1.25 -20.11
N GLY A 266 -0.97 -1.51 -21.07
CA GLY A 266 -0.83 -2.57 -22.06
C GLY A 266 -1.09 -3.97 -21.50
N PRO A 267 -0.81 -5.02 -22.30
CA PRO A 267 -1.16 -6.41 -22.00
C PRO A 267 -0.53 -6.94 -20.70
N THR A 268 -1.32 -7.62 -19.88
CA THR A 268 -0.93 -8.17 -18.58
C THR A 268 0.15 -9.24 -18.71
N TRP A 269 0.07 -10.07 -19.75
CA TRP A 269 1.05 -11.13 -19.99
C TRP A 269 2.46 -10.57 -20.25
N CYS A 270 2.59 -9.34 -20.77
CA CYS A 270 3.89 -8.69 -20.95
C CYS A 270 4.55 -8.42 -19.59
N TRP A 271 3.76 -7.92 -18.63
CA TRP A 271 4.21 -7.63 -17.28
C TRP A 271 4.52 -8.90 -16.48
N TRP A 272 3.67 -9.92 -16.64
CA TRP A 272 3.93 -11.24 -16.11
C TRP A 272 5.27 -11.78 -16.63
N LEU A 273 5.50 -11.69 -17.95
CA LEU A 273 6.73 -12.15 -18.57
C LEU A 273 7.96 -11.39 -18.05
N ILE A 274 7.91 -10.06 -17.97
CA ILE A 274 9.01 -9.24 -17.43
C ILE A 274 9.34 -9.64 -15.98
N SER A 275 8.33 -10.02 -15.19
CA SER A 275 8.50 -10.40 -13.79
C SER A 275 9.23 -11.73 -13.60
N ILE A 276 9.14 -12.65 -14.57
CA ILE A 276 9.76 -13.98 -14.49
C ILE A 276 11.08 -14.11 -15.25
N LEU A 277 11.35 -13.19 -16.20
CA LEU A 277 12.58 -13.23 -16.97
C LEU A 277 13.78 -12.84 -16.08
N PRO A 278 14.95 -13.50 -16.23
CA PRO A 278 16.16 -13.24 -15.44
C PRO A 278 16.85 -11.95 -15.91
N LEU A 279 16.18 -10.81 -15.74
CA LEU A 279 16.64 -9.49 -16.16
C LEU A 279 17.25 -8.74 -14.98
N ASP A 280 18.29 -7.96 -15.26
CA ASP A 280 18.80 -7.01 -14.28
C ASP A 280 17.70 -6.00 -13.88
N PRO A 281 17.58 -5.62 -12.59
CA PRO A 281 16.54 -4.70 -12.12
C PRO A 281 16.52 -3.36 -12.86
N SER A 282 17.68 -2.83 -13.25
CA SER A 282 17.75 -1.58 -14.02
C SER A 282 17.13 -1.75 -15.41
N TYR A 283 17.32 -2.92 -16.02
CA TYR A 283 16.74 -3.25 -17.31
C TYR A 283 15.23 -3.49 -17.20
N GLN A 284 14.76 -4.15 -16.15
CA GLN A 284 13.32 -4.25 -15.85
C GLN A 284 12.68 -2.87 -15.70
N LEU A 285 13.34 -1.95 -14.99
CA LEU A 285 12.85 -0.58 -14.80
C LEU A 285 12.81 0.22 -16.12
N ASN A 286 13.74 -0.02 -17.04
CA ASN A 286 13.72 0.58 -18.38
C ASN A 286 12.54 0.07 -19.22
N LEU A 287 12.25 -1.23 -19.19
CA LEU A 287 11.04 -1.77 -19.83
C LEU A 287 9.78 -1.22 -19.17
N PHE A 288 9.78 -1.12 -17.84
CA PHE A 288 8.68 -0.64 -17.03
C PHE A 288 8.32 0.82 -17.30
N SER A 289 9.31 1.70 -17.46
CA SER A 289 9.11 3.14 -17.69
C SER A 289 8.69 3.48 -19.13
N SER A 290 8.84 2.56 -20.09
CA SER A 290 8.46 2.80 -21.48
C SER A 290 6.94 2.89 -21.68
N THR A 291 6.48 3.91 -22.39
CA THR A 291 5.07 4.10 -22.79
C THR A 291 4.78 3.63 -24.22
N SER A 292 5.70 2.90 -24.85
CA SER A 292 5.52 2.35 -26.21
C SER A 292 5.42 0.83 -26.13
N LEU A 293 4.21 0.31 -26.37
CA LEU A 293 3.98 -1.13 -26.41
C LEU A 293 4.84 -1.80 -27.50
N ARG A 294 4.96 -1.16 -28.67
CA ARG A 294 5.82 -1.63 -29.76
C ARG A 294 7.27 -1.81 -29.30
N ALA A 295 7.84 -0.78 -28.67
CA ALA A 295 9.22 -0.85 -28.19
C ALA A 295 9.40 -1.94 -27.12
N ARG A 296 8.46 -2.08 -26.18
CA ARG A 296 8.51 -3.15 -25.17
C ARG A 296 8.43 -4.53 -25.80
N LEU A 297 7.49 -4.78 -26.72
CA LEU A 297 7.35 -6.05 -27.41
C LEU A 297 8.60 -6.39 -28.24
N THR A 298 9.19 -5.42 -28.93
CA THR A 298 10.44 -5.64 -29.69
C THR A 298 11.58 -6.07 -28.77
N GLN A 299 11.72 -5.46 -27.59
CA GLN A 299 12.75 -5.88 -26.63
C GLN A 299 12.48 -7.28 -26.07
N LEU A 300 11.22 -7.55 -25.68
CA LEU A 300 10.82 -8.88 -25.21
C LEU A 300 11.07 -9.96 -26.26
N GLN A 301 10.73 -9.69 -27.52
CA GLN A 301 10.98 -10.61 -28.64
C GLN A 301 12.47 -10.93 -28.79
N ARG A 302 13.35 -9.93 -28.69
CA ARG A 302 14.81 -10.13 -28.75
C ARG A 302 15.32 -10.98 -27.60
N ILE A 303 14.87 -10.69 -26.38
CA ILE A 303 15.25 -11.44 -25.17
C ILE A 303 14.81 -12.90 -25.30
N LEU A 304 13.54 -13.14 -25.59
CA LEU A 304 12.99 -14.48 -25.76
C LEU A 304 13.71 -15.25 -26.86
N SER A 305 13.99 -14.61 -28.00
CA SER A 305 14.71 -15.24 -29.10
C SER A 305 16.13 -15.63 -28.70
N SER A 306 16.82 -14.80 -27.93
CA SER A 306 18.16 -15.11 -27.41
C SER A 306 18.13 -16.27 -26.41
N LEU A 307 17.15 -16.30 -25.51
CA LEU A 307 17.03 -17.35 -24.50
C LEU A 307 16.68 -18.70 -25.13
N LEU A 308 15.80 -18.72 -26.13
CA LEU A 308 15.39 -19.93 -26.85
C LEU A 308 16.47 -20.49 -27.80
N GLN A 309 17.50 -19.70 -28.14
CA GLN A 309 18.63 -20.14 -28.98
C GLN A 309 19.78 -20.74 -28.16
N GLN A 310 19.80 -20.57 -26.83
CA GLN A 310 20.83 -21.20 -26.00
C GLN A 310 20.57 -22.71 -25.89
N PRO A 311 21.58 -23.56 -26.12
CA PRO A 311 21.42 -25.01 -25.92
C PRO A 311 21.14 -25.30 -24.43
N PRO A 312 20.36 -26.35 -24.12
CA PRO A 312 19.98 -26.73 -22.76
C PRO A 312 21.18 -27.11 -21.88
#